data_AF-A0A089M6H2-F1
#
_entry.id   AF-A0A089M6H2-F1
#
_cell.length_a   1.000
_cell.length_b   1.000
_cell.length_c   1.000
_cell.angle_alpha   90.00
_cell.angle_beta   90.00
_cell.angle_gamma   90.00
#
_symmetry.space_group_name_H-M   'P 1'
#
loop_
_entity.id
_entity.type
_entity.pdbx_description
1 polymer ?
#
loop_
_entity_poly.entity_id
_entity_poly.type
_entity_poly.pdbx_seq_one_letter_code
_entity_poly.pdbx_strand_id
1 'polypeptide(L)'
;MSRIIFPVWGDLKQIYRDPMLIICLAGPLALVLALRFGVPAVSGLLLQNLGFELSPYYELIMSFALLLVPLILGCMAGFMILDERDENMIQYFAVTPLTKRGYLGYRLGFVVILTVIYSLLLLTFSGLIPLRLGNILLLLPMLSLEAPMFALFLTAFASNKIEGLALSKGASILVLTPLIVFFVQSPWQYLGGIIPCFWPVRTFLSGSSLSLAWCALLAAAGTAMHVVCLRYLVQWFLLRAD
;
A
#
# COMPACT_ATOMS: atom_id res chain seq x y z
N MET A 1 -7.51 -23.47 18.73
CA MET A 1 -7.93 -22.09 18.41
C MET A 1 -7.31 -21.01 19.32
N SER A 2 -6.54 -21.35 20.37
CA SER A 2 -5.85 -20.36 21.24
C SER A 2 -4.52 -19.82 20.71
N ARG A 3 -3.98 -20.35 19.59
CA ARG A 3 -2.65 -19.98 19.08
C ARG A 3 -2.59 -18.66 18.30
N ILE A 4 -3.73 -18.09 17.87
CA ILE A 4 -3.79 -16.85 17.05
C ILE A 4 -4.25 -15.63 17.88
N ILE A 5 -4.92 -15.85 19.02
CA ILE A 5 -5.54 -14.76 19.80
C ILE A 5 -4.50 -13.98 20.62
N PHE A 6 -3.46 -14.66 21.12
CA PHE A 6 -2.42 -14.04 21.94
C PHE A 6 -1.57 -12.99 21.17
N PRO A 7 -1.12 -13.24 19.91
CA PRO A 7 -0.42 -12.25 19.10
C PRO A 7 -1.23 -10.96 18.84
N VAL A 8 -2.51 -11.10 18.49
CA VAL A 8 -3.38 -9.96 18.13
C VAL A 8 -3.52 -8.96 19.29
N TRP A 9 -3.62 -9.46 20.51
CA TRP A 9 -3.76 -8.59 21.68
C TRP A 9 -2.45 -7.87 22.05
N GLY A 10 -1.31 -8.52 21.83
CA GLY A 10 0.01 -7.88 21.93
C GLY A 10 0.17 -6.75 20.93
N ASP A 11 -0.22 -6.99 19.68
CA ASP A 11 -0.16 -6.01 18.60
C ASP A 11 -1.02 -4.78 18.88
N LEU A 12 -2.26 -4.98 19.32
CA LEU A 12 -3.15 -3.87 19.66
C LEU A 12 -2.58 -3.01 20.79
N LYS A 13 -1.94 -3.63 21.79
CA LYS A 13 -1.25 -2.89 22.85
C LYS A 13 -0.05 -2.11 22.34
N GLN A 14 0.74 -2.70 21.43
CA GLN A 14 1.88 -2.03 20.81
C GLN A 14 1.40 -0.83 19.99
N ILE A 15 0.39 -1.01 19.15
CA ILE A 15 -0.20 0.05 18.33
C ILE A 15 -0.74 1.18 19.21
N TYR A 16 -1.42 0.86 20.31
CA TYR A 16 -1.94 1.88 21.23
C TYR A 16 -0.85 2.66 21.97
N ARG A 17 0.32 2.06 22.17
CA ARG A 17 1.43 2.67 22.90
C ARG A 17 2.39 3.46 22.01
N ASP A 18 2.50 3.12 20.73
CA ASP A 18 3.33 3.84 19.76
C ASP A 18 2.48 4.85 18.96
N PRO A 19 2.63 6.16 19.20
CA PRO A 19 1.91 7.21 18.46
C PRO A 19 2.08 7.11 16.95
N MET A 20 3.23 6.62 16.48
CA MET A 20 3.51 6.47 15.05
C MET A 20 2.61 5.40 14.42
N LEU A 21 2.36 4.29 15.11
CA LEU A 21 1.48 3.22 14.62
C LEU A 21 0.01 3.66 14.63
N ILE A 22 -0.41 4.48 15.61
CA ILE A 22 -1.74 5.10 15.62
C ILE A 22 -1.92 5.98 14.38
N ILE A 23 -0.92 6.82 14.07
CA ILE A 23 -0.95 7.67 12.87
C ILE A 23 -1.03 6.81 11.61
N CYS A 24 -0.28 5.70 11.53
CA CYS A 24 -0.37 4.81 10.38
C CYS A 24 -1.74 4.15 10.23
N LEU A 25 -2.42 3.81 11.33
CA LEU A 25 -3.76 3.22 11.28
C LEU A 25 -4.85 4.27 10.96
N ALA A 26 -4.73 5.47 11.52
CA ALA A 26 -5.67 6.57 11.28
C ALA A 26 -5.44 7.29 9.94
N GLY A 27 -4.21 7.25 9.42
CA GLY A 27 -3.78 7.96 8.21
C GLY A 27 -4.63 7.63 6.98
N PRO A 28 -4.85 6.36 6.64
CA PRO A 28 -5.74 5.97 5.55
C PRO A 28 -7.18 6.49 5.73
N LEU A 29 -7.73 6.52 6.94
CA LEU A 29 -9.05 7.10 7.19
C LEU A 29 -9.06 8.60 6.94
N ALA A 30 -8.06 9.31 7.47
CA ALA A 30 -7.90 10.74 7.25
C ALA A 30 -7.78 11.04 5.74
N LEU A 31 -7.07 10.19 5.00
CA LEU A 31 -6.93 10.29 3.54
C LEU A 31 -8.30 10.14 2.83
N VAL A 32 -9.12 9.17 3.21
CA VAL A 32 -10.48 9.00 2.64
C VAL A 32 -11.33 10.24 2.90
N LEU A 33 -11.31 10.77 4.12
CA LEU A 33 -12.04 12.00 4.46
C LEU A 33 -11.51 13.22 3.71
N ALA A 34 -10.20 13.34 3.57
CA ALA A 34 -9.56 14.41 2.80
C ALA A 34 -9.95 14.36 1.32
N LEU A 35 -10.08 13.17 0.72
CA LEU A 35 -10.58 13.05 -0.65
C LEU A 35 -12.06 13.39 -0.75
N ARG A 36 -12.88 12.89 0.19
CA ARG A 36 -14.34 13.08 0.14
C ARG A 36 -14.75 14.55 0.34
N PHE A 37 -14.10 15.25 1.27
CA PHE A 37 -14.48 16.61 1.64
C PHE A 37 -13.49 17.66 1.15
N GLY A 38 -12.19 17.36 1.20
CA GLY A 38 -11.14 18.30 0.84
C GLY A 38 -11.07 18.57 -0.66
N VAL A 39 -11.07 17.52 -1.50
CA VAL A 39 -10.95 17.70 -2.96
C VAL A 39 -12.13 18.51 -3.54
N PRO A 40 -13.41 18.23 -3.21
CA PRO A 40 -14.53 19.06 -3.67
C PRO A 40 -14.48 20.50 -3.16
N ALA A 41 -14.09 20.71 -1.90
CA ALA A 41 -13.96 22.07 -1.33
C ALA A 41 -12.88 22.88 -2.06
N VAL A 42 -11.71 22.28 -2.29
CA VAL A 42 -10.62 22.91 -3.04
C VAL A 42 -11.03 23.16 -4.49
N SER A 43 -11.70 22.21 -5.13
CA SER A 43 -12.21 22.39 -6.51
C SER A 43 -13.18 23.57 -6.60
N GLY A 44 -14.08 23.74 -5.62
CA GLY A 44 -15.00 24.88 -5.59
C GLY A 44 -14.29 26.22 -5.43
N LEU A 45 -13.30 26.28 -4.54
CA LEU A 45 -12.49 27.49 -4.31
C LEU A 45 -11.63 27.85 -5.53
N LEU A 46 -11.01 26.87 -6.19
CA LEU A 46 -10.19 27.10 -7.40
C LEU A 46 -11.04 27.60 -8.56
N LEU A 47 -12.22 27.01 -8.76
CA LEU A 47 -13.12 27.43 -9.83
C LEU A 47 -13.63 28.85 -9.60
N GLN A 48 -14.02 29.19 -8.37
CA GLN A 48 -14.55 30.52 -8.04
C GLN A 48 -13.50 31.64 -8.09
N ASN A 49 -12.28 31.38 -7.58
CA ASN A 49 -11.27 32.44 -7.43
C ASN A 49 -10.32 32.55 -8.63
N LEU A 50 -10.04 31.43 -9.32
CA LEU A 50 -9.02 31.37 -10.37
C LEU A 50 -9.58 30.90 -11.72
N GLY A 51 -10.86 30.49 -11.78
CA GLY A 51 -11.45 29.89 -12.98
C GLY A 51 -10.83 28.54 -13.35
N PHE A 52 -10.13 27.89 -12.43
CA PHE A 52 -9.41 26.64 -12.69
C PHE A 52 -10.27 25.41 -12.38
N GLU A 53 -10.47 24.55 -13.38
CA GLU A 53 -11.21 23.30 -13.24
C GLU A 53 -10.30 22.14 -12.79
N LEU A 54 -10.53 21.64 -11.58
CA LEU A 54 -9.75 20.53 -11.00
C LEU A 54 -10.23 19.14 -11.46
N SER A 55 -11.42 19.05 -12.05
CA SER A 55 -12.06 17.78 -12.45
C SER A 55 -11.18 16.87 -13.33
N PRO A 56 -10.35 17.36 -14.28
CA PRO A 56 -9.50 16.47 -15.09
C PRO A 56 -8.41 15.76 -14.27
N TYR A 57 -8.08 16.28 -13.08
CA TYR A 57 -7.02 15.75 -12.22
C TYR A 57 -7.55 14.82 -11.11
N TYR A 58 -8.86 14.58 -11.02
CA TYR A 58 -9.42 13.70 -9.99
C TYR A 58 -8.90 12.27 -10.09
N GLU A 59 -8.71 11.75 -11.32
CA GLU A 59 -8.13 10.42 -11.54
C GLU A 59 -6.69 10.35 -11.04
N LEU A 60 -5.91 11.41 -11.26
CA LEU A 60 -4.53 11.52 -10.78
C LEU A 60 -4.49 11.56 -9.24
N ILE A 61 -5.31 12.41 -8.62
CA ILE A 61 -5.39 12.55 -7.15
C ILE A 61 -5.80 11.22 -6.49
N MET A 62 -6.81 10.55 -7.05
CA MET A 62 -7.24 9.26 -6.51
C MET A 62 -6.15 8.19 -6.68
N SER A 63 -5.42 8.18 -7.80
CA SER A 63 -4.32 7.25 -8.05
C SER A 63 -3.19 7.38 -7.02
N PHE A 64 -2.83 8.61 -6.64
CA PHE A 64 -1.89 8.85 -5.54
C PHE A 64 -2.39 8.26 -4.23
N ALA A 65 -3.65 8.52 -3.90
CA ALA A 65 -4.22 8.06 -2.66
C ALA A 65 -4.31 6.53 -2.58
N LEU A 66 -4.58 5.87 -3.72
CA LEU A 66 -4.58 4.40 -3.83
C LEU A 66 -3.22 3.80 -3.48
N LEU A 67 -2.11 4.45 -3.84
CA LEU A 67 -0.76 3.97 -3.50
C LEU A 67 -0.30 4.39 -2.10
N LEU A 68 -0.82 5.51 -1.57
CA LEU A 68 -0.51 5.96 -0.21
C LEU A 68 -1.05 4.99 0.86
N VAL A 69 -2.24 4.41 0.65
CA VAL A 69 -2.82 3.42 1.59
C VAL A 69 -1.87 2.25 1.84
N PRO A 70 -1.43 1.47 0.83
CA PRO A 70 -0.50 0.37 1.04
C PRO A 70 0.88 0.83 1.51
N LEU A 71 1.36 2.01 1.10
CA LEU A 71 2.62 2.56 1.63
C LEU A 71 2.54 2.74 3.15
N ILE A 72 1.49 3.41 3.65
CA ILE A 72 1.33 3.71 5.07
C ILE A 72 1.20 2.42 5.89
N LEU A 73 0.37 1.48 5.44
CA LEU A 73 0.14 0.20 6.15
C LEU A 73 1.34 -0.74 6.03
N GLY A 74 2.03 -0.75 4.90
CA GLY A 74 3.28 -1.48 4.72
C GLY A 74 4.39 -0.94 5.61
N CYS A 75 4.51 0.39 5.71
CA CYS A 75 5.41 1.03 6.68
C CYS A 75 5.08 0.63 8.11
N MET A 76 3.79 0.62 8.49
CA MET A 76 3.33 0.19 9.81
C MET A 76 3.85 -1.20 10.17
N ALA A 77 3.60 -2.21 9.32
CA ALA A 77 4.12 -3.56 9.55
C ALA A 77 5.65 -3.61 9.54
N GLY A 78 6.29 -2.89 8.62
CA GLY A 78 7.75 -2.84 8.55
C GLY A 78 8.37 -2.30 9.83
N PHE A 79 7.82 -1.23 10.39
CA PHE A 79 8.29 -0.65 11.65
C PHE A 79 8.02 -1.54 12.85
N MET A 80 6.86 -2.19 12.93
CA MET A 80 6.60 -3.17 14.00
C MET A 80 7.62 -4.32 13.98
N ILE A 81 7.96 -4.83 12.80
CA ILE A 81 8.97 -5.90 12.66
C ILE A 81 10.37 -5.39 13.02
N LEU A 82 10.71 -4.16 12.65
CA LEU A 82 12.01 -3.56 12.99
C LEU A 82 12.14 -3.23 14.48
N ASP A 83 11.08 -2.76 15.14
CA ASP A 83 11.06 -2.55 16.59
C ASP A 83 11.34 -3.86 17.34
N GLU A 84 10.69 -4.95 16.92
CA GLU A 84 10.94 -6.28 17.49
C GLU A 84 12.34 -6.82 17.16
N ARG A 85 12.94 -6.40 16.04
CA ARG A 85 14.33 -6.72 15.72
C ARG A 85 15.26 -6.00 16.68
N ASP A 86 15.05 -4.71 16.90
CA ASP A 86 15.86 -3.85 17.78
C ASP A 86 15.81 -4.35 19.23
N GLU A 87 14.67 -4.87 19.68
CA GLU A 87 14.51 -5.48 21.00
C GLU A 87 15.07 -6.93 21.11
N ASN A 88 15.73 -7.44 20.06
CA ASN A 88 16.18 -8.85 19.93
C ASN A 88 15.06 -9.90 20.05
N MET A 89 13.79 -9.49 19.92
CA MET A 89 12.61 -10.36 20.08
C MET A 89 12.45 -11.36 18.92
N ILE A 90 13.04 -11.08 17.75
CA ILE A 90 12.99 -11.98 16.57
C ILE A 90 13.63 -13.36 16.86
N GLN A 91 14.71 -13.41 17.64
CA GLN A 91 15.36 -14.67 18.01
C GLN A 91 14.49 -15.49 18.98
N TYR A 92 13.72 -14.82 19.84
CA TYR A 92 12.77 -15.47 20.72
C TYR A 92 11.60 -16.09 19.94
N PHE A 93 11.16 -15.52 18.82
CA PHE A 93 10.14 -16.16 17.99
C PHE A 93 10.63 -17.46 17.34
N ALA A 94 11.94 -17.61 17.05
CA ALA A 94 12.49 -18.83 16.49
C ALA A 94 12.33 -20.07 17.41
N VAL A 95 12.22 -19.85 18.72
CA VAL A 95 11.99 -20.91 19.72
C VAL A 95 10.51 -21.08 20.10
N THR A 96 9.62 -20.25 19.57
CA THR A 96 8.16 -20.42 19.71
C THR A 96 7.59 -21.33 18.62
N PRO A 97 6.42 -21.98 18.82
CA PRO A 97 5.78 -22.79 17.78
C PRO A 97 5.42 -22.02 16.49
N LEU A 98 5.43 -20.68 16.54
CA LEU A 98 5.39 -19.82 15.36
C LEU A 98 6.82 -19.68 14.81
N THR A 99 7.20 -20.57 13.90
CA THR A 99 8.46 -20.44 13.15
C THR A 99 8.60 -19.03 12.53
N LYS A 100 9.83 -18.58 12.21
CA LYS A 100 10.08 -17.25 11.57
C LYS A 100 9.13 -16.97 10.38
N ARG A 101 8.82 -18.00 9.58
CA ARG A 101 7.87 -17.91 8.46
C ARG A 101 6.41 -17.72 8.89
N GLY A 102 5.99 -18.37 9.97
CA GLY A 102 4.64 -18.25 10.53
C GLY A 102 4.38 -16.86 11.11
N TYR A 103 5.36 -16.29 11.82
CA TYR A 103 5.32 -14.91 12.30
C TYR A 103 5.17 -13.91 11.14
N LEU A 104 6.03 -14.04 10.11
CA LEU A 104 5.99 -13.17 8.94
C LEU A 104 4.65 -13.28 8.20
N GLY A 105 4.15 -14.50 8.00
CA GLY A 105 2.84 -14.73 7.37
C GLY A 105 1.69 -14.06 8.14
N TYR A 106 1.71 -14.10 9.46
CA TYR A 106 0.72 -13.44 10.30
C TYR A 106 0.79 -11.90 10.16
N ARG A 107 1.99 -11.30 10.27
CA ARG A 107 2.21 -9.85 10.12
C ARG A 107 1.77 -9.35 8.75
N LEU A 108 2.20 -10.03 7.69
CA LEU A 108 1.86 -9.65 6.32
C LEU A 108 0.37 -9.88 6.04
N GLY A 109 -0.22 -10.98 6.53
CA GLY A 109 -1.65 -11.24 6.40
C GLY A 109 -2.52 -10.17 7.05
N PHE A 110 -2.12 -9.66 8.22
CA PHE A 110 -2.81 -8.57 8.90
C PHE A 110 -2.85 -7.29 8.05
N VAL A 111 -1.71 -6.87 7.48
CA VAL A 111 -1.68 -5.65 6.64
C VAL A 111 -2.35 -5.84 5.29
N VAL A 112 -2.33 -7.05 4.71
CA VAL A 112 -3.13 -7.36 3.51
C VAL A 112 -4.60 -7.12 3.77
N ILE A 113 -5.15 -7.65 4.87
CA ILE A 113 -6.56 -7.46 5.24
C ILE A 113 -6.89 -5.98 5.46
N LEU A 114 -6.07 -5.27 6.24
CA LEU A 114 -6.27 -3.83 6.46
C LEU A 114 -6.23 -3.05 5.14
N THR A 115 -5.28 -3.37 4.26
CA THR A 115 -5.15 -2.68 2.97
C THR A 115 -6.36 -2.91 2.08
N VAL A 116 -6.93 -4.11 2.07
CA VAL A 116 -8.20 -4.39 1.38
C VAL A 116 -9.32 -3.51 1.94
N ILE A 117 -9.47 -3.46 3.28
CA ILE A 117 -10.52 -2.68 3.94
C ILE A 117 -10.38 -1.19 3.60
N TYR A 118 -9.20 -0.61 3.81
CA TYR A 118 -8.97 0.82 3.56
C TYR A 118 -9.03 1.19 2.08
N SER A 119 -8.53 0.34 1.19
CA SER A 119 -8.64 0.58 -0.26
C SER A 119 -10.09 0.50 -0.73
N LEU A 120 -10.88 -0.45 -0.20
CA LEU A 120 -12.31 -0.55 -0.50
C LEU A 120 -13.06 0.68 0.03
N LEU A 121 -12.77 1.12 1.25
CA LEU A 121 -13.32 2.36 1.81
C LEU A 121 -12.98 3.56 0.93
N LEU A 122 -11.73 3.68 0.48
CA LEU A 122 -11.30 4.77 -0.39
C LEU A 122 -12.03 4.75 -1.74
N LEU A 123 -12.10 3.60 -2.39
CA LEU A 123 -12.74 3.44 -3.70
C LEU A 123 -14.25 3.69 -3.65
N THR A 124 -14.91 3.40 -2.52
CA THR A 124 -16.37 3.52 -2.38
C THR A 124 -16.83 4.83 -1.73
N PHE A 125 -16.10 5.34 -0.74
CA PHE A 125 -16.47 6.55 0.02
C PHE A 125 -15.83 7.83 -0.49
N SER A 126 -14.76 7.80 -1.29
CA SER A 126 -14.18 9.03 -1.85
C SER A 126 -15.20 9.82 -2.67
N GLY A 127 -16.03 9.12 -3.45
CA GLY A 127 -17.08 9.70 -4.30
C GLY A 127 -16.58 10.67 -5.36
N LEU A 128 -15.28 10.65 -5.67
CA LEU A 128 -14.68 11.51 -6.68
C LEU A 128 -15.01 11.04 -8.10
N ILE A 129 -14.97 9.72 -8.33
CA ILE A 129 -15.13 9.12 -9.64
C ILE A 129 -16.02 7.88 -9.51
N PRO A 130 -17.03 7.71 -10.39
CA PRO A 130 -17.83 6.49 -10.41
C PRO A 130 -16.99 5.33 -10.94
N LEU A 131 -16.85 4.27 -10.14
CA LEU A 131 -16.12 3.06 -10.53
C LEU A 131 -17.06 1.86 -10.67
N ARG A 132 -16.84 1.08 -11.72
CA ARG A 132 -17.52 -0.21 -11.91
C ARG A 132 -16.99 -1.21 -10.90
N LEU A 133 -17.88 -2.05 -10.36
CA LEU A 133 -17.50 -3.11 -9.41
C LEU A 133 -16.39 -4.02 -9.96
N GLY A 134 -16.43 -4.33 -11.26
CA GLY A 134 -15.39 -5.13 -11.92
C GLY A 134 -13.99 -4.49 -11.80
N ASN A 135 -13.87 -3.18 -11.95
CA ASN A 135 -12.57 -2.50 -11.83
C ASN A 135 -12.05 -2.53 -10.39
N ILE A 136 -12.95 -2.36 -9.40
CA ILE A 136 -12.60 -2.47 -7.98
C ILE A 136 -12.02 -3.86 -7.68
N LEU A 137 -12.69 -4.92 -8.15
CA LEU A 137 -12.25 -6.31 -7.95
C LEU A 137 -10.89 -6.60 -8.59
N LEU A 138 -10.56 -5.95 -9.71
CA LEU A 138 -9.25 -6.09 -10.36
C LEU A 138 -8.13 -5.35 -9.60
N LEU A 139 -8.44 -4.23 -8.95
CA LEU A 139 -7.45 -3.41 -8.24
C LEU A 139 -7.08 -3.96 -6.86
N LEU A 140 -8.05 -4.47 -6.10
CA LEU A 140 -7.85 -4.90 -4.71
C LEU A 140 -6.72 -5.93 -4.52
N PRO A 141 -6.56 -6.97 -5.37
CA PRO A 141 -5.46 -7.91 -5.22
C PRO A 141 -4.09 -7.23 -5.35
N MET A 142 -3.94 -6.28 -6.27
CA MET A 142 -2.67 -5.58 -6.51
C MET A 142 -2.33 -4.68 -5.33
N LEU A 143 -3.27 -3.81 -4.94
CA LEU A 143 -3.10 -2.89 -3.81
C LEU A 143 -2.81 -3.63 -2.51
N SER A 144 -3.50 -4.74 -2.26
CA SER A 144 -3.30 -5.54 -1.05
C SER A 144 -1.93 -6.22 -0.99
N LEU A 145 -1.33 -6.57 -2.13
CA LEU A 145 0.02 -7.13 -2.22
C LEU A 145 1.11 -6.06 -2.16
N GLU A 146 0.77 -4.80 -2.42
CA GLU A 146 1.71 -3.68 -2.37
C GLU A 146 2.13 -3.35 -0.92
N ALA A 147 1.22 -3.44 0.04
CA ALA A 147 1.53 -3.24 1.46
C ALA A 147 2.59 -4.22 2.02
N PRO A 148 2.46 -5.56 1.85
CA PRO A 148 3.50 -6.48 2.28
C PRO A 148 4.80 -6.31 1.49
N MET A 149 4.78 -5.80 0.26
CA MET A 149 6.01 -5.45 -0.47
C MET A 149 6.76 -4.32 0.22
N PHE A 150 6.07 -3.23 0.62
CA PHE A 150 6.71 -2.16 1.39
C PHE A 150 7.22 -2.65 2.75
N ALA A 151 6.44 -3.45 3.47
CA ALA A 151 6.87 -4.02 4.75
C ALA A 151 8.14 -4.87 4.61
N LEU A 152 8.17 -5.74 3.59
CA LEU A 152 9.33 -6.58 3.32
C LEU A 152 10.53 -5.79 2.80
N PHE A 153 10.31 -4.76 1.98
CA PHE A 153 11.38 -3.87 1.53
C PHE A 153 12.08 -3.22 2.73
N LEU A 154 11.32 -2.64 3.67
CA LEU A 154 11.91 -2.04 4.87
C LEU A 154 12.65 -3.08 5.71
N THR A 155 12.02 -4.22 5.96
CA THR A 155 12.57 -5.22 6.89
C THR A 155 13.69 -6.07 6.31
N ALA A 156 13.78 -6.21 4.99
CA ALA A 156 14.88 -6.88 4.31
C ALA A 156 16.12 -5.97 4.21
N PHE A 157 15.94 -4.66 4.08
CA PHE A 157 17.04 -3.71 3.80
C PHE A 157 17.46 -2.83 4.99
N ALA A 158 16.62 -2.63 6.02
CA ALA A 158 17.00 -1.94 7.25
C ALA A 158 17.44 -2.90 8.36
N SER A 159 18.41 -2.47 9.16
CA SER A 159 18.88 -3.18 10.36
C SER A 159 18.11 -2.79 11.60
N ASN A 160 17.61 -1.55 11.68
CA ASN A 160 16.92 -0.96 12.82
C ASN A 160 15.80 0.01 12.39
N LYS A 161 14.98 0.49 13.33
CA LYS A 161 13.86 1.42 13.05
C LYS A 161 14.32 2.72 12.37
N ILE A 162 15.49 3.24 12.73
CA ILE A 162 16.03 4.51 12.19
C ILE A 162 16.36 4.36 10.71
N GLU A 163 17.06 3.28 10.33
CA GLU A 163 17.31 2.93 8.93
C GLU A 163 16.01 2.67 8.17
N GLY A 164 15.04 2.00 8.82
CA GLY A 164 13.71 1.80 8.27
C GLY A 164 13.02 3.12 7.92
N LEU A 165 13.13 4.14 8.78
CA LEU A 165 12.54 5.46 8.56
C LEU A 165 13.22 6.19 7.39
N ALA A 166 14.52 5.99 7.19
CA ALA A 166 15.21 6.52 6.02
C ALA A 166 14.75 5.82 4.73
N LEU A 167 14.66 4.49 4.75
CA LEU A 167 14.20 3.69 3.60
C LEU A 167 12.74 3.97 3.24
N SER A 168 11.86 4.23 4.20
CA SER A 168 10.46 4.53 3.92
C SER A 168 10.28 5.84 3.14
N LYS A 169 11.13 6.84 3.40
CA LYS A 169 11.19 8.08 2.60
C LYS A 169 11.71 7.83 1.18
N GLY A 170 12.63 6.88 1.00
CA GLY A 170 13.04 6.46 -0.34
C GLY A 170 11.93 5.71 -1.07
N ALA A 171 11.25 4.79 -0.37
CA ALA A 171 10.13 4.01 -0.91
C ALA A 171 8.94 4.88 -1.31
N SER A 172 8.72 6.02 -0.64
CA SER A 172 7.63 6.94 -1.00
C SER A 172 7.82 7.59 -2.39
N ILE A 173 9.03 7.58 -2.95
CA ILE A 173 9.27 8.00 -4.34
C ILE A 173 8.48 7.11 -5.31
N LEU A 174 8.28 5.82 -4.98
CA LEU A 174 7.48 4.90 -5.80
C LEU A 174 6.00 5.32 -5.89
N VAL A 175 5.50 6.08 -4.92
CA VAL A 175 4.15 6.65 -4.95
C VAL A 175 4.01 7.77 -5.98
N LEU A 176 5.11 8.28 -6.55
CA LEU A 176 5.09 9.24 -7.67
C LEU A 176 4.76 8.60 -9.02
N THR A 177 4.62 7.27 -9.07
CA THR A 177 4.28 6.53 -10.30
C THR A 177 3.05 7.06 -11.06
N PRO A 178 1.97 7.55 -10.41
CA PRO A 178 0.85 8.17 -11.13
C PRO A 178 1.24 9.31 -12.06
N LEU A 179 2.29 10.08 -11.74
CA LEU A 179 2.78 11.13 -12.65
C LEU A 179 3.28 10.55 -13.96
N ILE A 180 4.00 9.42 -13.89
CA ILE A 180 4.51 8.74 -15.07
C ILE A 180 3.34 8.22 -15.91
N VAL A 181 2.38 7.53 -15.29
CA VAL A 181 1.26 6.93 -16.02
C VAL A 181 0.32 7.99 -16.61
N PHE A 182 0.14 9.13 -15.93
CA PHE A 182 -0.80 10.17 -16.35
C PHE A 182 -0.21 11.12 -17.41
N PHE A 183 1.06 11.51 -17.29
CA PHE A 183 1.67 12.50 -18.19
C PHE A 183 2.49 11.90 -19.34
N VAL A 184 3.00 10.67 -19.21
CA VAL A 184 3.84 10.06 -20.26
C VAL A 184 2.97 9.36 -21.30
N GLN A 185 3.24 9.63 -22.57
CA GLN A 185 2.51 9.03 -23.68
C GLN A 185 2.85 7.54 -23.86
N SER A 186 1.88 6.76 -24.33
CA SER A 186 2.11 5.39 -24.81
C SER A 186 3.00 5.40 -26.07
N PRO A 187 3.96 4.48 -26.24
CA PRO A 187 4.25 3.29 -25.42
C PRO A 187 5.27 3.53 -24.29
N TRP A 188 5.88 4.71 -24.20
CA TRP A 188 6.97 5.00 -23.26
C TRP A 188 6.59 4.82 -21.80
N GLN A 189 5.32 5.03 -21.46
CA GLN A 189 4.79 4.74 -20.12
C GLN A 189 5.08 3.32 -19.63
N TYR A 190 5.15 2.31 -20.52
CA TYR A 190 5.34 0.91 -20.15
C TYR A 190 6.75 0.59 -19.66
N LEU A 191 7.72 1.48 -19.86
CA LEU A 191 9.02 1.39 -19.20
C LEU A 191 8.89 1.43 -17.66
N GLY A 192 7.84 2.11 -17.17
CA GLY A 192 7.47 2.09 -15.75
C GLY A 192 6.97 0.75 -15.24
N GLY A 193 6.67 -0.22 -16.12
CA GLY A 193 6.16 -1.55 -15.75
C GLY A 193 7.11 -2.41 -14.92
N ILE A 194 8.39 -2.01 -14.81
CA ILE A 194 9.36 -2.60 -13.89
C ILE A 194 9.02 -2.28 -12.42
N ILE A 195 8.28 -1.20 -12.18
CA ILE A 195 7.86 -0.76 -10.85
C ILE A 195 6.51 -1.40 -10.52
N PRO A 196 6.36 -2.07 -9.35
CA PRO A 196 5.09 -2.70 -8.96
C PRO A 196 3.92 -1.72 -8.94
N CYS A 197 4.16 -0.52 -8.40
CA CYS A 197 3.20 0.57 -8.26
C CYS A 197 2.61 1.05 -9.60
N PHE A 198 3.26 0.75 -10.73
CA PHE A 198 2.77 1.12 -12.05
C PHE A 198 1.47 0.42 -12.40
N TRP A 199 1.38 -0.86 -12.09
CA TRP A 199 0.29 -1.71 -12.56
C TRP A 199 -1.08 -1.37 -11.96
N PRO A 200 -1.25 -1.15 -10.64
CA PRO A 200 -2.55 -0.74 -10.10
C PRO A 200 -2.98 0.61 -10.64
N VAL A 201 -2.06 1.57 -10.78
CA VAL A 201 -2.37 2.89 -11.34
C VAL A 201 -2.78 2.80 -12.81
N ARG A 202 -2.02 2.05 -13.61
CA ARG A 202 -2.35 1.84 -15.03
C ARG A 202 -3.70 1.14 -15.20
N THR A 203 -4.00 0.16 -14.36
CA THR A 203 -5.29 -0.55 -14.37
C THR A 203 -6.43 0.38 -13.96
N PHE A 204 -6.21 1.25 -12.97
CA PHE A 204 -7.18 2.23 -12.51
C PHE A 204 -7.53 3.26 -13.60
N LEU A 205 -6.52 3.92 -14.18
CA LEU A 205 -6.70 4.93 -15.23
C LEU A 205 -7.28 4.34 -16.53
N SER A 206 -7.02 3.05 -16.78
CA SER A 206 -7.62 2.32 -17.91
C SER A 206 -9.09 1.96 -17.68
N GLY A 207 -9.55 1.96 -16.44
CA GLY A 207 -10.86 1.43 -16.06
C GLY A 207 -12.06 2.23 -16.61
N SER A 208 -11.87 3.51 -16.91
CA SER A 208 -12.90 4.38 -17.49
C SER A 208 -12.98 4.28 -19.02
N SER A 209 -11.85 3.96 -19.68
CA SER A 209 -11.70 4.04 -21.15
C SER A 209 -11.65 2.68 -21.86
N LEU A 210 -11.11 1.65 -21.22
CA LEU A 210 -10.90 0.33 -21.83
C LEU A 210 -11.96 -0.69 -21.41
N SER A 211 -12.07 -1.76 -22.20
CA SER A 211 -12.92 -2.91 -21.86
C SER A 211 -12.42 -3.61 -20.59
N LEU A 212 -13.34 -4.23 -19.84
CA LEU A 212 -13.00 -4.98 -18.62
C LEU A 212 -11.99 -6.10 -18.88
N ALA A 213 -12.04 -6.75 -20.06
CA ALA A 213 -11.11 -7.80 -20.43
C ALA A 213 -9.66 -7.28 -20.54
N TRP A 214 -9.47 -6.09 -21.11
CA TRP A 214 -8.16 -5.44 -21.18
C TRP A 214 -7.64 -5.04 -19.80
N CYS A 215 -8.50 -4.49 -18.95
CA CYS A 215 -8.15 -4.20 -17.56
C CYS A 215 -7.78 -5.47 -16.79
N ALA A 216 -8.45 -6.59 -17.05
CA ALA A 216 -8.14 -7.87 -16.43
C ALA A 216 -6.76 -8.41 -16.84
N LEU A 217 -6.36 -8.22 -18.10
CA LEU A 217 -5.00 -8.57 -18.55
C LEU A 217 -3.93 -7.73 -17.84
N LEU A 218 -4.15 -6.42 -17.70
CA LEU A 218 -3.24 -5.53 -16.96
C LEU A 218 -3.16 -5.92 -15.48
N ALA A 219 -4.29 -6.24 -14.85
CA ALA A 219 -4.34 -6.69 -13.48
C ALA A 219 -3.64 -8.05 -13.30
N ALA A 220 -3.81 -8.99 -14.23
CA ALA A 220 -3.12 -10.28 -14.21
C ALA A 220 -1.60 -10.12 -14.35
N ALA A 221 -1.14 -9.28 -15.28
CA ALA A 221 0.29 -9.00 -15.45
C ALA A 221 0.88 -8.34 -14.19
N GLY A 222 0.18 -7.35 -13.62
CA GLY A 222 0.65 -6.67 -12.43
C GLY A 222 0.61 -7.53 -11.17
N THR A 223 -0.41 -8.37 -10.99
CA THR A 223 -0.44 -9.33 -9.86
C THR A 223 0.69 -10.36 -9.98
N ALA A 224 0.98 -10.86 -11.19
CA ALA A 224 2.13 -11.72 -11.42
C ALA A 224 3.45 -11.03 -11.05
N MET A 225 3.61 -9.75 -11.44
CA MET A 225 4.75 -8.92 -11.06
C MET A 225 4.89 -8.80 -9.53
N HIS A 226 3.81 -8.47 -8.82
CA HIS A 226 3.81 -8.37 -7.36
C HIS A 226 4.23 -9.69 -6.70
N VAL A 227 3.71 -10.82 -7.18
CA VAL A 227 4.07 -12.15 -6.66
C VAL A 227 5.55 -12.44 -6.87
N VAL A 228 6.11 -12.10 -8.03
CA VAL A 228 7.54 -12.27 -8.32
C VAL A 228 8.38 -11.42 -7.36
N CYS A 229 8.08 -10.13 -7.23
CA CYS A 229 8.81 -9.24 -6.32
C CYS A 229 8.68 -9.66 -4.86
N LEU A 230 7.49 -10.07 -4.40
CA LEU A 230 7.29 -10.59 -3.04
C LEU A 230 8.13 -11.84 -2.78
N ARG A 231 8.21 -12.77 -3.73
CA ARG A 231 9.05 -13.96 -3.59
C ARG A 231 10.52 -13.59 -3.40
N TYR A 232 11.04 -12.66 -4.19
CA TYR A 232 12.40 -12.17 -4.02
C TYR A 232 12.61 -11.50 -2.65
N LEU A 233 11.71 -10.60 -2.24
CA LEU A 233 11.82 -9.90 -0.96
C LEU A 233 11.73 -10.85 0.25
N VAL A 234 10.88 -11.87 0.18
CA VAL A 234 10.81 -12.92 1.23
C VAL A 234 12.12 -13.70 1.31
N GLN A 235 12.73 -14.07 0.19
CA GLN A 235 14.02 -14.76 0.18
C GLN A 235 15.10 -13.90 0.83
N TRP A 236 15.17 -12.61 0.47
CA TRP A 236 16.11 -11.66 1.05
C TRP A 236 15.90 -11.47 2.56
N PHE A 237 14.66 -11.32 3.00
CA PHE A 237 14.34 -11.22 4.43
C PHE A 237 14.81 -12.46 5.21
N LEU A 238 14.57 -13.65 4.67
CA LEU A 238 14.96 -14.90 5.33
C LEU A 238 16.47 -15.11 5.38
N LEU A 239 17.22 -14.64 4.38
CA LEU A 239 18.68 -14.71 4.36
C LEU A 239 19.35 -13.77 5.37
N ARG A 240 18.70 -12.66 5.73
CA ARG A 240 19.24 -11.66 6.65
C ARG A 240 18.78 -11.85 8.09
N ALA A 241 17.82 -12.73 8.36
CA ALA A 241 17.25 -12.90 9.69
C ALA A 241 18.17 -13.64 10.69
N ASP A 242 19.48 -13.67 10.45
CA ASP A 242 20.51 -14.26 11.29
C ASP A 242 21.27 -13.18 12.08
#